data_AF-A0A527Y2N9-F1
#
_entry.id   AF-A0A527Y2N9-F1
#
_cell.length_a   1.000
_cell.length_b   1.000
_cell.length_c   1.000
_cell.angle_alpha   90.00
_cell.angle_beta   90.00
_cell.angle_gamma   90.00
#
_symmetry.space_group_name_H-M   'P 1'
#
loop_
_entity.id
_entity.type
_entity.pdbx_description
1 polymer ?
#
loop_
_entity_poly.entity_id
_entity_poly.type
_entity_poly.pdbx_seq_one_letter_code
_entity_poly.pdbx_strand_id
1 'polypeptide(L)'
;ANIGSIAYHFGGKEGLRAAAADFIVETIQGIAGQALGGAQATAPASPEAARAQLFAALERMVGFVVVSPQAGEIVQFVLRELSHPTAALDRIYAGVFEPTHRRLCQIWEQATGEPAESEATRLTVFTMIGQVIYFRIGREAV
;
A
#
# COMPACT_ATOMS: atom_id res chain seq x y z
N ALA A 1 -11.47 21.12 -13.60
CA ALA A 1 -12.03 20.31 -14.71
C ALA A 1 -13.49 20.68 -14.92
N ASN A 2 -14.00 20.71 -16.15
CA ASN A 2 -15.45 20.85 -16.42
C ASN A 2 -16.07 19.48 -16.76
N ILE A 3 -17.40 19.40 -16.76
CA ILE A 3 -18.14 18.14 -16.99
C ILE A 3 -17.83 17.55 -18.38
N GLY A 4 -17.65 18.40 -19.40
CA GLY A 4 -17.30 17.97 -20.75
C GLY A 4 -15.94 17.28 -20.83
N SER A 5 -14.93 17.80 -20.14
CA SER A 5 -13.60 17.18 -20.05
C SER A 5 -13.63 15.82 -19.35
N ILE A 6 -14.47 15.65 -18.33
CA ILE A 6 -14.61 14.35 -17.63
C ILE A 6 -15.21 13.31 -18.58
N ALA A 7 -16.28 13.66 -19.29
CA ALA A 7 -16.89 12.76 -20.27
C ALA A 7 -15.91 12.41 -21.40
N TYR A 8 -15.17 13.39 -21.90
CA TYR A 8 -14.22 13.21 -23.00
C TYR A 8 -13.02 12.32 -22.63
N HIS A 9 -12.37 12.56 -21.48
CA HIS A 9 -11.15 11.82 -21.12
C HIS A 9 -11.41 10.52 -20.38
N PHE A 10 -12.49 10.43 -19.62
CA PHE A 10 -12.73 9.32 -18.71
C PHE A 10 -14.05 8.57 -18.99
N GLY A 11 -14.86 9.01 -19.96
CA GLY A 11 -16.15 8.38 -20.25
C GLY A 11 -17.19 8.53 -19.13
N GLY A 12 -16.95 9.40 -18.14
CA GLY A 12 -17.85 9.67 -17.02
C GLY A 12 -17.23 9.42 -15.64
N LYS A 13 -18.09 9.42 -14.61
CA LYS A 13 -17.67 9.34 -13.21
C LYS A 13 -16.99 8.01 -12.87
N GLU A 14 -17.51 6.90 -13.38
CA GLU A 14 -16.94 5.57 -13.09
C GLU A 14 -15.57 5.40 -13.74
N GLY A 15 -15.38 5.88 -14.98
CA GLY A 15 -14.06 5.86 -15.60
C GLY A 15 -13.08 6.82 -14.93
N LEU A 16 -13.53 7.96 -14.39
CA LEU A 16 -12.69 8.84 -13.59
C LEU A 16 -12.26 8.18 -12.27
N ARG A 17 -13.17 7.46 -11.61
CA ARG A 17 -12.86 6.69 -10.39
C ARG A 17 -11.84 5.58 -10.67
N ALA A 18 -12.03 4.85 -11.77
CA ALA A 18 -11.09 3.85 -12.28
C ALA A 18 -9.69 4.44 -12.53
N ALA A 19 -9.61 5.57 -13.25
CA ALA A 19 -8.34 6.26 -13.50
C ALA A 19 -7.67 6.75 -12.21
N ALA A 20 -8.45 7.21 -11.22
CA ALA A 20 -7.93 7.56 -9.91
C ALA A 20 -7.34 6.34 -9.18
N ALA A 21 -8.00 5.17 -9.26
CA ALA A 21 -7.47 3.92 -8.71
C ALA A 21 -6.15 3.52 -9.39
N ASP A 22 -6.08 3.62 -10.72
CA ASP A 22 -4.88 3.29 -11.48
C ASP A 22 -3.71 4.22 -11.12
N PHE A 23 -3.97 5.53 -10.95
CA PHE A 23 -2.99 6.50 -10.47
C PHE A 23 -2.50 6.20 -9.04
N ILE A 24 -3.41 5.80 -8.14
CA ILE A 24 -3.07 5.37 -6.79
C ILE A 24 -2.14 4.15 -6.85
N VAL A 25 -2.47 3.17 -7.69
CA VAL A 25 -1.66 1.97 -7.88
C VAL A 25 -0.25 2.33 -8.33
N GLU A 26 -0.11 3.14 -9.38
CA GLU A 26 1.18 3.59 -9.90
C GLU A 26 1.99 4.35 -8.84
N THR A 27 1.34 5.28 -8.12
CA THR A 27 1.98 6.08 -7.07
C THR A 27 2.55 5.19 -5.97
N ILE A 28 1.73 4.27 -5.42
CA ILE A 28 2.17 3.42 -4.31
C ILE A 28 3.18 2.38 -4.80
N GLN A 29 3.05 1.82 -6.01
CA GLN A 29 4.04 0.91 -6.57
C GLN A 29 5.42 1.58 -6.72
N GLY A 30 5.48 2.85 -7.13
CA GLY A 30 6.73 3.60 -7.18
C GLY A 30 7.42 3.68 -5.81
N ILE A 31 6.64 3.98 -4.77
CA ILE A 31 7.14 4.08 -3.38
C ILE A 31 7.54 2.70 -2.84
N ALA A 32 6.68 1.69 -3.02
CA ALA A 32 6.93 0.33 -2.57
C ALA A 32 8.13 -0.30 -3.29
N GLY A 33 8.31 -0.03 -4.59
CA GLY A 33 9.45 -0.47 -5.38
C GLY A 33 10.77 0.12 -4.88
N GLN A 34 10.78 1.40 -4.52
CA GLN A 34 11.93 2.02 -3.84
C GLN A 34 12.16 1.42 -2.47
N ALA A 35 11.10 1.08 -1.73
CA ALA A 35 11.16 0.60 -0.35
C ALA A 35 11.62 -0.86 -0.22
N LEU A 36 11.03 -1.75 -0.99
CA LEU A 36 11.13 -3.21 -0.81
C LEU A 36 12.06 -3.88 -1.82
N GLY A 37 12.55 -3.11 -2.80
CA GLY A 37 13.07 -3.63 -4.05
C GLY A 37 11.93 -4.26 -4.85
N GLY A 38 11.88 -4.02 -6.16
CA GLY A 38 10.83 -4.56 -7.02
C GLY A 38 10.79 -6.10 -7.03
N ALA A 39 10.00 -6.69 -7.93
CA ALA A 39 9.84 -8.14 -8.03
C ALA A 39 11.16 -8.93 -8.25
N GLN A 40 12.25 -8.28 -8.68
CA GLN A 40 13.59 -8.88 -8.82
C GLN A 40 14.54 -8.60 -7.64
N ALA A 41 14.04 -8.11 -6.50
CA ALA A 41 14.88 -7.90 -5.32
C ALA A 41 15.48 -9.23 -4.84
N THR A 42 16.81 -9.28 -4.80
CA THR A 42 17.56 -10.42 -4.25
C THR A 42 17.14 -10.68 -2.81
N ALA A 43 17.08 -11.96 -2.43
CA ALA A 43 16.85 -12.35 -1.05
C ALA A 43 17.94 -11.72 -0.13
N PRO A 44 17.59 -11.28 1.08
CA PRO A 44 18.55 -10.83 2.07
C PRO A 44 19.60 -11.91 2.36
N ALA A 45 20.83 -11.49 2.58
CA ALA A 45 21.94 -12.41 2.84
C ALA A 45 21.87 -13.07 4.24
N SER A 46 21.09 -12.52 5.17
CA SER A 46 20.89 -13.05 6.52
C SER A 46 19.57 -12.57 7.15
N PRO A 47 19.10 -13.20 8.24
CA PRO A 47 17.94 -12.72 9.00
C PRO A 47 18.08 -11.28 9.51
N GLU A 48 19.29 -10.86 9.91
CA GLU A 48 19.56 -9.48 10.33
C GLU A 48 19.41 -8.51 9.17
N ALA A 49 19.87 -8.88 7.97
CA ALA A 49 19.67 -8.09 6.77
C ALA A 49 18.18 -7.98 6.40
N ALA A 50 17.42 -9.07 6.52
CA ALA A 50 15.97 -9.06 6.31
C ALA A 50 15.26 -8.15 7.31
N ARG A 51 15.65 -8.21 8.58
CA ARG A 51 15.13 -7.33 9.63
C ARG A 51 15.43 -5.86 9.35
N ALA A 52 16.66 -5.54 8.95
CA ALA A 52 17.05 -4.18 8.56
C ALA A 52 16.25 -3.69 7.34
N GLN A 53 16.01 -4.56 6.35
CA GLN A 53 15.18 -4.24 5.20
C GLN A 53 13.72 -3.98 5.61
N LEU A 54 13.17 -4.76 6.55
CA LEU A 54 11.82 -4.56 7.07
C LEU A 54 11.69 -3.19 7.76
N PHE A 55 12.64 -2.84 8.62
CA PHE A 55 12.66 -1.52 9.27
C PHE A 55 12.76 -0.39 8.25
N ALA A 56 13.68 -0.47 7.30
CA ALA A 56 13.83 0.55 6.28
C ALA A 56 12.58 0.69 5.40
N ALA A 57 11.86 -0.41 5.13
CA ALA A 57 10.59 -0.37 4.41
C ALA A 57 9.48 0.32 5.23
N LEU A 58 9.38 0.01 6.52
CA LEU A 58 8.43 0.65 7.43
C LEU A 58 8.73 2.14 7.61
N GLU A 59 9.99 2.53 7.76
CA GLU A 59 10.39 3.95 7.84
C GLU A 59 9.98 4.73 6.59
N ARG A 60 10.18 4.15 5.40
CA ARG A 60 9.73 4.74 4.14
C ARG A 60 8.21 4.81 4.04
N MET A 61 7.51 3.77 4.48
CA MET A 61 6.06 3.75 4.52
C MET A 61 5.51 4.81 5.48
N VAL A 62 6.09 4.95 6.68
CA VAL A 62 5.75 6.01 7.64
C VAL A 62 6.06 7.38 7.06
N GLY A 63 7.23 7.58 6.44
CA GLY A 63 7.59 8.83 5.81
C GLY A 63 6.58 9.26 4.75
N PHE A 64 6.19 8.35 3.86
CA PHE A 64 5.14 8.63 2.88
C PHE A 64 3.78 8.86 3.54
N VAL A 65 3.32 7.88 4.33
CA VAL A 65 1.98 7.85 4.90
C VAL A 65 1.79 9.00 5.86
N VAL A 66 2.76 9.44 6.65
CA VAL A 66 2.57 10.51 7.67
C VAL A 66 2.90 11.90 7.13
N VAL A 67 3.90 12.04 6.27
CA VAL A 67 4.38 13.36 5.84
C VAL A 67 3.72 13.85 4.55
N SER A 68 3.37 12.96 3.62
CA SER A 68 2.89 13.37 2.29
C SER A 68 1.42 13.84 2.32
N PRO A 69 1.08 15.08 1.90
CA PRO A 69 -0.32 15.50 1.80
C PRO A 69 -1.16 14.57 0.92
N GLN A 70 -0.58 14.12 -0.19
CA GLN A 70 -1.19 13.19 -1.15
C GLN A 70 -1.60 11.86 -0.48
N ALA A 71 -0.83 11.35 0.48
CA ALA A 71 -1.18 10.13 1.18
C ALA A 71 -2.51 10.25 1.96
N GLY A 72 -2.87 11.45 2.42
CA GLY A 72 -4.16 11.69 3.07
C GLY A 72 -5.34 11.50 2.11
N GLU A 73 -5.23 12.02 0.89
CA GLU A 73 -6.26 11.86 -0.14
C GLU A 73 -6.39 10.40 -0.57
N ILE A 74 -5.26 9.71 -0.74
CA ILE A 74 -5.22 8.28 -1.09
C ILE A 74 -5.88 7.44 0.00
N VAL A 75 -5.50 7.62 1.28
CA VAL A 75 -6.10 6.88 2.39
C VAL A 75 -7.60 7.14 2.48
N GLN A 76 -8.05 8.38 2.31
CA GLN A 76 -9.49 8.68 2.28
C GLN A 76 -10.21 7.99 1.11
N PHE A 77 -9.62 7.99 -0.09
CA PHE A 77 -10.19 7.30 -1.24
C PHE A 77 -10.37 5.80 -0.94
N VAL A 78 -9.32 5.14 -0.45
CA VAL A 78 -9.35 3.73 -0.09
C VAL A 78 -10.41 3.44 0.98
N LEU A 79 -10.49 4.25 2.04
CA LEU A 79 -11.48 4.04 3.11
C LEU A 79 -12.92 4.13 2.60
N ARG A 80 -13.18 5.03 1.65
CA ARG A 80 -14.49 5.12 1.00
C ARG A 80 -14.78 3.89 0.15
N GLU A 81 -13.80 3.41 -0.62
CA GLU A 81 -13.91 2.16 -1.38
C GLU A 81 -14.13 0.95 -0.47
N LEU A 82 -13.49 0.89 0.70
CA LEU A 82 -13.71 -0.19 1.67
C LEU A 82 -15.14 -0.17 2.26
N SER A 83 -15.72 1.03 2.44
CA SER A 83 -17.09 1.18 2.94
C SER A 83 -18.14 0.94 1.86
N HIS A 84 -17.84 1.28 0.60
CA HIS A 84 -18.72 1.12 -0.56
C HIS A 84 -17.92 0.56 -1.74
N PRO A 85 -17.68 -0.75 -1.79
CA PRO A 85 -16.81 -1.37 -2.79
C PRO A 85 -17.26 -1.12 -4.22
N THR A 86 -16.29 -0.77 -5.06
CA THR A 86 -16.44 -0.74 -6.52
C THR A 86 -15.27 -1.47 -7.18
N ALA A 87 -15.26 -1.56 -8.51
CA ALA A 87 -14.12 -2.12 -9.26
C ALA A 87 -12.79 -1.37 -9.01
N ALA A 88 -12.82 -0.14 -8.47
CA ALA A 88 -11.63 0.57 -8.05
C ALA A 88 -10.93 -0.11 -6.86
N LEU A 89 -11.69 -0.70 -5.92
CA LEU A 89 -11.11 -1.44 -4.80
C LEU A 89 -10.32 -2.65 -5.27
N ASP A 90 -10.88 -3.45 -6.19
CA ASP A 90 -10.24 -4.65 -6.72
C ASP A 90 -8.90 -4.31 -7.41
N ARG A 91 -8.86 -3.19 -8.15
CA ARG A 91 -7.65 -2.68 -8.79
C ARG A 91 -6.58 -2.30 -7.78
N ILE A 92 -6.95 -1.57 -6.73
CA ILE A 92 -6.02 -1.18 -5.66
C ILE A 92 -5.52 -2.42 -4.92
N TYR A 93 -6.41 -3.38 -4.67
CA TYR A 93 -6.06 -4.60 -3.96
C TYR A 93 -5.02 -5.42 -4.74
N ALA A 94 -5.34 -5.75 -6.00
CA ALA A 94 -4.46 -6.54 -6.86
C ALA A 94 -3.17 -5.79 -7.22
N GLY A 95 -3.25 -4.47 -7.43
CA GLY A 95 -2.12 -3.65 -7.85
C GLY A 95 -1.14 -3.31 -6.73
N VAL A 96 -1.62 -3.16 -5.49
CA VAL A 96 -0.80 -2.65 -4.39
C VAL A 96 -0.89 -3.50 -3.14
N PHE A 97 -2.10 -3.75 -2.62
CA PHE A 97 -2.23 -4.31 -1.27
C PHE A 97 -1.71 -5.74 -1.19
N GLU A 98 -2.19 -6.59 -2.10
CA GLU A 98 -1.76 -7.99 -2.17
C GLU A 98 -0.24 -8.13 -2.41
N PRO A 99 0.36 -7.51 -3.46
CA PRO A 99 1.80 -7.67 -3.70
C PRO A 99 2.67 -7.08 -2.59
N THR A 100 2.27 -5.95 -1.99
CA THR A 100 3.03 -5.32 -0.89
C THR A 100 2.94 -6.16 0.38
N HIS A 101 1.74 -6.63 0.75
CA HIS A 101 1.54 -7.49 1.92
C HIS A 101 2.28 -8.82 1.78
N ARG A 102 2.17 -9.48 0.63
CA ARG A 102 2.93 -10.71 0.32
C ARG A 102 4.43 -10.50 0.43
N ARG A 103 4.95 -9.40 -0.13
CA ARG A 103 6.39 -9.09 -0.07
C ARG A 103 6.85 -8.86 1.37
N LEU A 104 6.07 -8.15 2.18
CA LEU A 104 6.38 -7.94 3.59
C LEU A 104 6.32 -9.25 4.40
N CYS A 105 5.40 -10.16 4.09
CA CYS A 105 5.36 -11.51 4.69
C CYS A 105 6.60 -12.33 4.34
N GLN A 106 7.10 -12.26 3.12
CA GLN A 106 8.33 -12.93 2.72
C GLN A 106 9.57 -12.38 3.45
N ILE A 107 9.65 -11.05 3.61
CA ILE A 107 10.74 -10.42 4.38
C ILE A 107 10.62 -10.79 5.86
N TRP A 108 9.39 -10.86 6.40
CA TRP A 108 9.14 -11.33 7.76
C TRP A 108 9.67 -12.75 7.95
N GLU A 109 9.30 -13.69 7.08
CA GLU A 109 9.79 -15.07 7.13
C GLU A 109 11.32 -15.14 7.08
N GLN A 110 11.96 -14.35 6.23
CA GLN A 110 13.42 -14.29 6.15
C GLN A 110 14.05 -13.74 7.44
N ALA A 111 13.37 -12.85 8.15
CA ALA A 111 13.85 -12.24 9.38
C ALA A 111 13.61 -13.09 10.63
N THR A 112 12.51 -13.87 10.67
CA THR A 112 12.03 -14.55 11.89
C THR A 112 12.01 -16.07 11.77
N GLY A 113 12.01 -16.62 10.56
CA GLY A 113 11.78 -18.04 10.29
C GLY A 113 10.31 -18.47 10.37
N GLU A 114 9.38 -17.55 10.64
CA GLU A 114 7.94 -17.85 10.63
C GLU A 114 7.41 -17.90 9.19
N PRO A 115 6.66 -18.94 8.78
CA PRO A 115 6.23 -19.09 7.39
C PRO A 115 5.38 -17.91 6.90
N ALA A 116 5.72 -17.32 5.76
CA ALA A 116 5.03 -16.14 5.22
C ALA A 116 3.53 -16.34 4.99
N GLU A 117 3.14 -17.57 4.62
CA GLU A 117 1.75 -17.95 4.35
C GLU A 117 0.97 -18.33 5.62
N SER A 118 1.63 -18.37 6.79
CA SER A 118 0.94 -18.64 8.04
C SER A 118 -0.03 -17.52 8.40
N GLU A 119 -1.18 -17.88 8.99
CA GLU A 119 -2.16 -16.89 9.44
C GLU A 119 -1.55 -15.89 10.44
N ALA A 120 -0.71 -16.37 11.35
CA ALA A 120 -0.01 -15.55 12.32
C ALA A 120 0.89 -14.49 11.66
N THR A 121 1.71 -14.87 10.67
CA THR A 121 2.54 -13.93 9.92
C THR A 121 1.69 -12.93 9.14
N ARG A 122 0.65 -13.40 8.44
CA ARG A 122 -0.25 -12.52 7.66
C ARG A 122 -0.92 -11.48 8.55
N LEU A 123 -1.44 -11.87 9.70
CA LEU A 123 -2.07 -10.97 10.68
C LEU A 123 -1.06 -10.01 11.30
N THR A 124 0.14 -10.48 11.62
CA THR A 124 1.21 -9.65 12.20
C THR A 124 1.64 -8.55 11.23
N VAL A 125 1.93 -8.92 9.98
CA VAL A 125 2.29 -7.97 8.94
C VAL A 125 1.13 -7.01 8.63
N PHE A 126 -0.11 -7.51 8.58
CA PHE A 126 -1.28 -6.66 8.37
C PHE A 126 -1.45 -5.64 9.50
N THR A 127 -1.27 -6.07 10.76
CA THR A 127 -1.36 -5.20 11.94
C THR A 127 -0.29 -4.11 11.90
N MET A 128 0.96 -4.48 11.57
CA MET A 128 2.07 -3.55 11.44
C MET A 128 1.81 -2.48 10.36
N ILE A 129 1.25 -2.87 9.22
CA ILE A 129 0.82 -1.92 8.18
C ILE A 129 -0.31 -1.02 8.71
N GLY A 130 -1.31 -1.62 9.36
CA GLY A 130 -2.47 -0.92 9.92
C GLY A 130 -2.09 0.15 10.94
N GLN A 131 -1.07 -0.09 11.76
CA GLN A 131 -0.54 0.90 12.71
C GLN A 131 -0.05 2.17 12.01
N VAL A 132 0.60 2.05 10.86
CA VAL A 132 1.07 3.21 10.09
C VAL A 132 -0.11 3.96 9.46
N ILE A 133 -1.08 3.23 8.90
CA ILE A 133 -2.30 3.83 8.34
C ILE A 133 -3.13 4.54 9.42
N TYR A 134 -3.13 4.04 10.65
CA TYR A 134 -3.88 4.64 11.75
C TYR A 134 -3.50 6.11 12.00
N PHE A 135 -2.23 6.51 11.82
CA PHE A 135 -1.82 7.91 11.95
C PHE A 135 -2.52 8.86 10.96
N ARG A 136 -3.07 8.34 9.85
CA ARG A 136 -3.91 9.12 8.93
C ARG A 136 -5.37 9.13 9.28
N ILE A 137 -5.89 8.03 9.81
CA ILE A 137 -7.28 7.90 10.23
C ILE A 137 -7.52 8.71 11.51
N GLY A 138 -6.65 8.52 12.49
CA GLY A 138 -6.73 9.12 13.81
C GLY A 138 -6.03 10.47 13.92
N ARG A 139 -5.75 11.18 12.82
CA ARG A 139 -4.98 12.43 12.82
C ARG A 139 -5.51 13.50 13.78
N GLU A 140 -6.82 13.58 13.99
CA GLU A 140 -7.43 14.55 14.92
C GLU A 140 -7.33 14.10 16.39
N ALA A 141 -7.03 12.83 16.64
CA ALA A 141 -6.95 12.24 17.98
C ALA A 141 -5.51 12.19 18.53
N VAL A 142 -4.50 12.44 17.71
CA VAL A 142 -3.06 12.42 18.07
C VAL A 142 -2.39 13.75 17.75
#